data_AF-A0A520BZN8-F1
#
_entry.id   AF-A0A520BZN8-F1
#
_cell.length_a   1.000
_cell.length_b   1.000
_cell.length_c   1.000
_cell.angle_alpha   90.00
_cell.angle_beta   90.00
_cell.angle_gamma   90.00
#
_symmetry.space_group_name_H-M   'P 1'
#
loop_
_entity.id
_entity.type
_entity.pdbx_description
1 polymer ?
#
loop_
_entity_poly.entity_id
_entity_poly.type
_entity_poly.pdbx_seq_one_letter_code
_entity_poly.pdbx_strand_id
1 'polypeptide(L)'
;MSARVGIIMGSKSDLNVMQDAADICKEFGVEFEMTVVSAHRTPERMFTYAKEAAQRGLKVIIAGAGGAAHLPGMVASITTLPVIG
;
A
#
# COMPACT_ATOMS: atom_id res chain seq x y z
N MET A 1 4.60 -15.21 -11.03
CA MET A 1 4.20 -13.84 -11.42
C MET A 1 4.50 -12.92 -10.24
N SER A 2 4.96 -11.69 -10.48
CA SER A 2 5.27 -10.72 -9.40
C SER A 2 4.15 -9.69 -9.30
N ALA A 3 3.80 -9.29 -8.08
CA ALA A 3 2.81 -8.24 -7.83
C ALA A 3 3.22 -6.93 -8.53
N ARG A 4 2.24 -6.24 -9.11
CA ARG A 4 2.40 -4.91 -9.73
C ARG A 4 1.79 -3.79 -8.89
N VAL A 5 0.80 -4.10 -8.06
CA VAL A 5 0.15 -3.13 -7.15
C VAL A 5 0.38 -3.55 -5.70
N GLY A 6 0.82 -2.61 -4.87
CA GLY A 6 0.89 -2.81 -3.43
C GLY A 6 -0.31 -2.17 -2.73
N ILE A 7 -1.17 -2.95 -2.10
CA ILE A 7 -2.30 -2.47 -1.31
C ILE A 7 -1.93 -2.54 0.17
N ILE A 8 -1.77 -1.39 0.81
CA ILE A 8 -1.39 -1.32 2.22
C ILE A 8 -2.41 -0.58 3.04
N MET A 9 -2.50 -0.93 4.32
CA MET A 9 -3.44 -0.31 5.25
C MET A 9 -2.88 -0.22 6.66
N GLY A 10 -3.30 0.80 7.39
CA GLY A 10 -2.83 1.05 8.75
C GLY A 10 -3.21 -0.05 9.73
N SER A 11 -4.37 -0.69 9.55
CA SER A 11 -4.98 -1.65 10.47
C SER A 11 -5.75 -2.77 9.74
N LYS A 12 -5.92 -3.92 10.40
CA LYS A 12 -6.83 -4.97 9.90
C LYS A 12 -8.29 -4.51 9.81
N SER A 13 -8.68 -3.53 10.62
CA SER A 13 -10.02 -2.93 10.56
C SER A 13 -10.30 -2.22 9.25
N ASP A 14 -9.27 -1.83 8.50
CA ASP A 14 -9.41 -1.14 7.22
C ASP A 14 -9.61 -2.12 6.05
N LEU A 15 -9.43 -3.43 6.29
CA LEU A 15 -9.46 -4.47 5.27
C LEU A 15 -10.79 -4.48 4.49
N ASN A 16 -11.91 -4.27 5.18
CA ASN A 16 -13.23 -4.25 4.56
C ASN A 16 -13.37 -3.14 3.51
N VAL A 17 -12.73 -1.99 3.71
CA VAL A 17 -12.72 -0.88 2.75
C VAL A 17 -11.69 -1.13 1.66
N MET A 18 -10.50 -1.61 2.03
CA MET A 18 -9.41 -1.83 1.07
C MET A 18 -9.65 -3.03 0.14
N GLN A 19 -10.61 -3.90 0.46
CA GLN A 19 -11.00 -5.04 -0.36
C GLN A 19 -11.51 -4.59 -1.74
N ASP A 20 -12.16 -3.44 -1.84
CA ASP A 20 -12.67 -2.91 -3.10
C ASP A 20 -11.53 -2.68 -4.11
N ALA A 21 -10.38 -2.17 -3.65
CA ALA A 21 -9.20 -2.00 -4.51
C ALA A 21 -8.63 -3.34 -4.98
N ALA A 22 -8.62 -4.34 -4.11
CA ALA A 22 -8.18 -5.69 -4.44
C ALA A 22 -9.12 -6.35 -5.47
N ASP A 23 -10.43 -6.16 -5.34
CA ASP A 23 -11.41 -6.76 -6.24
C ASP A 23 -11.36 -6.14 -7.63
N ILE A 24 -11.14 -4.83 -7.74
CA ILE A 24 -10.87 -4.17 -9.03
C ILE A 24 -9.57 -4.70 -9.65
N CYS A 25 -8.51 -4.89 -8.86
CA CYS A 25 -7.29 -5.51 -9.41
C CYS A 25 -7.55 -6.93 -9.95
N LYS A 26 -8.37 -7.74 -9.27
CA LYS A 26 -8.77 -9.07 -9.76
C LYS A 26 -9.58 -8.98 -11.05
N GLU A 27 -10.55 -8.07 -11.14
CA GLU A 27 -11.40 -7.87 -12.32
C GLU A 27 -10.57 -7.59 -13.57
N PHE A 28 -9.54 -6.75 -13.44
CA PHE A 28 -8.62 -6.42 -14.53
C PHE A 28 -7.45 -7.39 -14.71
N GLY A 29 -7.36 -8.46 -13.91
CA GLY A 29 -6.25 -9.42 -13.97
C GLY A 29 -4.88 -8.82 -13.61
N VAL A 30 -4.86 -7.82 -12.73
CA VAL A 30 -3.64 -7.17 -12.25
C VAL A 30 -3.18 -7.85 -10.97
N GLU A 31 -1.99 -8.45 -10.99
CA GLU A 31 -1.37 -9.04 -9.81
C GLU A 31 -1.07 -7.98 -8.74
N PHE A 32 -1.46 -8.25 -7.50
CA PHE A 32 -1.27 -7.34 -6.37
C PHE A 32 -0.85 -8.08 -5.10
N GLU A 33 -0.25 -7.35 -4.17
CA GLU A 33 -0.04 -7.79 -2.79
C GLU A 33 -0.88 -6.94 -1.85
N MET A 34 -1.33 -7.53 -0.73
CA MET A 34 -2.11 -6.81 0.28
C MET A 34 -1.58 -7.09 1.68
N THR A 35 -1.26 -6.05 2.46
CA THR A 35 -0.71 -6.23 3.80
C THR A 35 -0.95 -5.03 4.73
N VAL A 36 -0.80 -5.25 6.04
CA VAL A 36 -0.92 -4.19 7.05
C VAL A 36 0.43 -3.51 7.25
N VAL A 37 0.48 -2.20 7.05
CA VAL A 37 1.64 -1.32 7.25
C VAL A 37 1.17 -0.06 7.96
N SER A 38 1.65 0.18 9.19
CA SER A 38 1.17 1.28 10.03
C SER A 38 2.21 2.38 10.16
N ALA A 39 1.89 3.58 9.68
CA ALA A 39 2.77 4.74 9.81
C ALA A 39 3.08 5.09 11.27
N HIS A 40 2.13 4.89 12.19
CA HIS A 40 2.31 5.24 13.61
C HIS A 40 2.81 4.09 14.48
N ARG A 41 2.50 2.84 14.11
CA ARG A 41 2.78 1.66 14.96
C ARG A 41 3.99 0.86 14.50
N THR A 42 4.26 0.86 13.19
CA THR A 42 5.39 0.13 12.60
C THR A 42 6.11 1.02 11.56
N PRO A 43 6.58 2.22 11.96
CA PRO A 43 7.17 3.19 11.03
C PRO A 43 8.36 2.62 10.25
N GLU A 44 9.24 1.85 10.89
CA GLU A 44 10.38 1.22 10.20
C GLU A 44 9.93 0.26 9.11
N ARG A 45 8.91 -0.56 9.38
CA ARG A 45 8.33 -1.46 8.37
C ARG A 45 7.73 -0.68 7.20
N MET A 46 7.08 0.45 7.46
CA MET A 46 6.57 1.35 6.42
C MET A 46 7.70 1.91 5.57
N PHE A 47 8.78 2.38 6.21
CA PHE A 47 9.97 2.88 5.51
C PHE A 47 10.58 1.81 4.60
N THR A 48 10.82 0.62 5.14
CA THR A 48 11.35 -0.51 4.36
C THR A 48 10.44 -0.87 3.20
N TYR A 49 9.12 -0.98 3.45
CA TYR A 49 8.14 -1.30 2.42
C TYR A 49 8.18 -0.30 1.25
N ALA A 50 8.15 1.00 1.56
CA ALA A 50 8.14 2.07 0.55
C ALA A 50 9.46 2.14 -0.22
N LYS A 51 10.60 2.03 0.47
CA LYS A 51 11.94 2.10 -0.12
C LYS A 51 12.22 0.95 -1.09
N GLU A 52 11.77 -0.26 -0.75
CA GLU A 52 12.00 -1.45 -1.55
C GLU A 52 10.95 -1.67 -2.65
N ALA A 53 9.79 -1.00 -2.58
CA ALA A 53 8.65 -1.22 -3.48
C ALA A 53 9.02 -1.23 -4.97
N ALA A 54 9.77 -0.23 -5.44
CA ALA A 54 10.19 -0.13 -6.84
C ALA A 54 11.13 -1.28 -7.25
N GLN A 55 12.06 -1.67 -6.36
CA GLN A 55 13.01 -2.76 -6.60
C GLN A 55 12.30 -4.13 -6.65
N ARG A 56 11.24 -4.30 -5.86
CA ARG A 56 10.36 -5.49 -5.90
C ARG A 56 9.49 -5.58 -7.16
N GLY A 57 9.49 -4.53 -7.99
CA GLY A 57 8.77 -4.48 -9.26
C GLY A 57 7.37 -3.88 -9.17
N LEU A 58 6.97 -3.34 -8.01
CA LEU A 58 5.70 -2.61 -7.88
C LEU A 58 5.70 -1.39 -8.80
N LYS A 59 4.51 -1.06 -9.31
CA LYS A 59 4.27 0.07 -10.20
C LYS A 59 3.44 1.16 -9.55
N VAL A 60 2.57 0.81 -8.60
CA VAL A 60 1.71 1.73 -7.85
C VAL A 60 1.51 1.19 -6.43
N ILE A 61 1.36 2.09 -5.46
CA ILE A 61 0.92 1.75 -4.10
C ILE A 61 -0.44 2.40 -3.84
N ILE A 62 -1.39 1.62 -3.31
CA ILE A 62 -2.68 2.07 -2.79
C ILE A 62 -2.61 1.95 -1.28
N ALA A 63 -2.75 3.06 -0.55
CA ALA A 63 -2.53 3.14 0.89
C ALA A 63 -3.77 3.65 1.62
N GLY A 64 -4.42 2.81 2.41
CA GLY A 64 -5.58 3.19 3.22
C GLY A 64 -5.21 3.64 4.64
N ALA A 65 -5.75 4.77 5.09
CA ALA A 65 -5.68 5.19 6.49
C ALA A 65 -6.89 6.05 6.89
N GLY A 66 -7.29 5.98 8.17
CA GLY A 66 -8.35 6.80 8.75
C GLY A 66 -7.84 7.78 9.82
N GLY A 67 -8.64 8.80 10.14
CA GLY A 67 -8.31 9.81 11.16
C GLY A 67 -7.11 10.68 10.75
N ALA A 68 -6.04 10.68 11.54
CA ALA A 68 -4.76 11.28 11.16
C ALA A 68 -4.03 10.44 10.10
N ALA A 69 -4.57 10.45 8.87
CA ALA A 69 -4.25 9.53 7.78
C ALA A 69 -2.86 9.78 7.14
N HIS A 70 -1.79 9.51 7.88
CA HIS A 70 -0.41 9.82 7.43
C HIS A 70 0.22 8.76 6.52
N LEU A 71 -0.34 7.55 6.46
CA LEU A 71 0.26 6.45 5.69
C LEU A 71 0.51 6.80 4.22
N PRO A 72 -0.44 7.37 3.46
CA PRO A 72 -0.21 7.64 2.03
C PRO A 72 0.90 8.67 1.83
N GLY A 73 0.84 9.79 2.55
CA GLY A 73 1.81 10.88 2.42
C GLY A 73 3.23 10.46 2.84
N MET A 74 3.35 9.68 3.92
CA MET A 74 4.65 9.18 4.37
C MET A 74 5.24 8.15 3.41
N VAL A 75 4.42 7.31 2.79
CA VAL A 75 4.91 6.38 1.76
C VAL A 75 5.35 7.14 0.51
N ALA A 76 4.57 8.13 0.07
CA ALA A 76 4.88 8.98 -1.08
C ALA A 76 6.17 9.81 -0.90
N SER A 77 6.55 10.16 0.34
CA SER A 77 7.80 10.87 0.59
C SER A 77 9.06 10.00 0.49
N ILE A 78 8.90 8.67 0.46
CA ILE A 78 10.01 7.70 0.51
C ILE A 78 10.22 7.02 -0.86
N THR A 79 9.18 6.92 -1.68
CA THR A 79 9.23 6.26 -2.99
C THR A 79 8.92 7.21 -4.13
N THR A 80 9.47 6.92 -5.32
CA THR A 80 9.13 7.63 -6.56
C THR A 80 7.94 7.02 -7.30
N LEU A 81 7.40 5.89 -6.81
CA LEU A 81 6.20 5.29 -7.37
C LEU A 81 4.98 6.17 -7.09
N PRO A 82 3.98 6.20 -7.99
CA PRO A 82 2.68 6.77 -7.70
C PRO A 82 2.07 6.14 -6.45
N VAL A 83 1.57 6.99 -5.54
CA VAL A 83 0.85 6.57 -4.33
C VAL A 83 -0.55 7.14 -4.36
N ILE A 84 -1.55 6.27 -4.25
CA ILE A 84 -2.98 6.60 -4.12
C ILE A 84 -3.34 6.44 -2.65
N GLY A 85 -3.88 7.49 -2.04
CA GLY A 85 -4.31 7.52 -0.63
C GLY A 85 -5.82 7.45 -0.49
#